data_AF-A0A972DSN5-F1
#
_entry.id   AF-A0A972DSN5-F1
#
_cell.length_a   1.000
_cell.length_b   1.000
_cell.length_c   1.000
_cell.angle_alpha   90.00
_cell.angle_beta   90.00
_cell.angle_gamma   90.00
#
_symmetry.space_group_name_H-M   'P 1'
#
loop_
_entity.id
_entity.type
_entity.pdbx_description
1 polymer ?
#
loop_
_entity_poly.entity_id
_entity_poly.type
_entity_poly.pdbx_seq_one_letter_code
_entity_poly.pdbx_strand_id
1 'polypeptide(L)'
;MDVTSHRLVDAARAVILASGDELYQRIANLREQLKTLDQERQDRRRRSIRHLAVNRLGCDGAIEFDDDCAVSESSANGAYVEAWVWVDFDGTSLDTSADSAMAIWHPDCGAQTDQDIVAGLWTGVTWPLRESKPYHRTTPLFYGSLRIGSGV
;
A
#
# COMPACT_ATOMS: atom_id res chain seq x y z
N MET A 1 28.79 48.57 49.41
CA MET A 1 28.74 47.48 48.41
C MET A 1 28.97 48.10 47.04
N ASP A 2 29.96 47.59 46.33
CA ASP A 2 30.55 48.19 45.13
C ASP A 2 29.66 47.98 43.90
N VAL A 3 29.17 49.07 43.31
CA VAL A 3 28.29 49.10 42.11
C VAL A 3 28.92 48.36 40.93
N THR A 4 30.26 48.32 40.90
CA THR A 4 31.06 47.64 39.88
C THR A 4 30.93 46.12 39.97
N SER A 5 30.85 45.58 41.19
CA SER A 5 30.66 44.14 41.44
C SER A 5 29.28 43.66 41.00
N HIS A 6 28.24 44.49 41.16
CA HIS A 6 26.88 44.14 40.72
C HIS A 6 26.77 44.07 39.19
N ARG A 7 27.38 45.06 38.50
CA ARG A 7 27.39 45.11 37.02
C ARG A 7 28.12 43.92 36.39
N LEU A 8 29.20 43.46 37.00
CA LEU A 8 29.93 42.28 36.52
C LEU A 8 29.10 40.98 36.67
N VAL A 9 28.37 40.83 37.77
CA VAL A 9 27.48 39.68 37.99
C VAL A 9 26.32 39.68 37.00
N ASP A 10 25.71 40.84 36.74
CA ASP A 10 24.62 40.97 35.76
C ASP A 10 25.10 40.68 34.33
N ALA A 11 26.29 41.16 33.97
CA ALA A 11 26.91 40.87 32.67
C ALA A 11 27.23 39.38 32.50
N ALA A 12 27.82 38.75 33.52
CA ALA A 12 28.09 37.31 33.50
C ALA A 12 26.80 36.48 33.37
N ARG A 13 25.73 36.88 34.08
CA ARG A 13 24.42 36.24 33.98
C ARG A 13 23.82 36.37 32.58
N ALA A 14 23.91 37.56 31.97
CA ALA A 14 23.43 37.79 30.61
C ALA A 14 24.18 36.93 29.58
N VAL A 15 25.50 36.80 29.71
CA VAL A 15 26.32 35.96 28.81
C VAL A 15 25.96 34.48 28.96
N ILE A 16 25.79 33.98 30.18
CA ILE A 16 25.42 32.58 30.44
C ILE A 16 24.03 32.29 29.86
N LEU A 17 23.06 33.20 30.05
CA LEU A 17 21.71 33.04 29.51
C LEU A 17 21.71 33.06 27.97
N ALA A 18 22.39 34.03 27.35
CA ALA A 18 22.50 34.12 25.90
C ALA A 18 23.17 32.87 25.29
N SER A 19 24.22 32.37 25.93
CA SER A 19 24.89 31.12 25.52
C SER A 19 23.99 29.90 25.70
N GLY A 20 23.18 29.88 26.75
CA GLY A 20 22.18 28.85 27.00
C GLY A 20 21.11 28.82 25.90
N ASP A 21 20.55 29.98 25.57
CA ASP A 21 19.53 30.12 24.53
C ASP A 21 20.06 29.69 23.15
N GLU A 22 21.29 30.10 22.80
CA GLU A 22 21.93 29.67 21.56
C GLU A 22 22.11 28.14 21.50
N LEU A 23 22.55 27.53 22.61
CA LEU A 23 22.72 26.09 22.70
C LEU A 23 21.37 25.34 22.59
N TYR A 24 20.30 25.85 23.21
CA TYR A 24 18.96 25.29 23.06
C TYR A 24 18.45 25.36 21.61
N GLN A 25 18.63 26.51 20.94
CA GLN A 25 18.26 26.66 19.54
C GLN A 25 19.04 25.70 18.65
N ARG A 26 20.35 25.52 18.92
CA ARG A 26 21.17 24.58 18.17
C ARG A 26 20.71 23.13 18.34
N ILE A 27 20.38 22.72 19.57
CA ILE A 27 19.84 21.37 19.84
C ILE A 27 18.50 21.17 19.14
N ALA A 28 17.60 22.16 19.18
CA ALA A 28 16.31 22.08 18.52
C ALA A 28 16.47 21.90 17.00
N ASN A 29 17.33 22.70 16.38
CA ASN A 29 17.62 22.59 14.95
C ASN A 29 18.22 21.22 14.59
N LEU A 30 19.20 20.73 15.36
CA LEU A 30 19.81 19.42 15.13
C LEU A 30 18.78 18.27 15.25
N ARG A 31 17.83 18.36 16.18
CA ARG A 31 16.74 17.37 16.30
C ARG A 31 15.85 17.35 15.07
N GLU A 32 15.50 18.52 14.53
CA GLU A 32 14.69 18.61 13.31
C GLU A 32 15.44 18.07 12.08
N GLN A 33 16.73 18.38 11.99
CA GLN A 33 17.61 17.82 10.95
C GLN A 33 17.70 16.30 11.03
N LEU A 34 17.86 15.73 12.24
CA LEU A 34 17.88 14.28 12.45
C LEU A 34 16.56 13.64 12.02
N LYS A 35 15.42 14.22 12.41
CA LYS A 35 14.10 13.74 12.02
C LYS A 35 13.92 13.72 10.50
N THR A 36 14.37 14.77 9.82
CA THR A 36 14.33 14.86 8.35
C THR A 36 15.20 13.79 7.71
N LEU A 37 16.43 13.61 8.18
CA LEU A 37 17.35 12.59 7.67
C LEU A 37 16.82 11.16 7.86
N ASP A 38 16.20 10.89 9.03
CA ASP A 38 15.59 9.59 9.30
C ASP A 38 14.41 9.33 8.38
N GLN A 39 13.56 10.34 8.13
CA GLN A 39 12.46 10.22 7.18
C GLN A 39 12.97 9.94 5.76
N GLU A 40 13.95 10.70 5.27
CA GLU A 40 14.55 10.48 3.94
C GLU A 40 15.19 9.10 3.80
N ARG A 41 15.79 8.59 4.88
CA ARG A 41 16.35 7.23 4.92
C ARG A 41 15.24 6.18 4.83
N GLN A 42 14.15 6.35 5.58
CA GLN A 42 13.00 5.44 5.53
C GLN A 42 12.33 5.47 4.14
N ASP A 43 12.17 6.65 3.54
CA ASP A 43 11.56 6.79 2.21
C ASP A 43 12.42 6.17 1.11
N ARG A 44 13.76 6.30 1.20
CA ARG A 44 14.68 5.58 0.31
C ARG A 44 14.54 4.07 0.48
N ARG A 45 14.45 3.58 1.71
CA ARG A 45 14.29 2.15 2.00
C ARG A 45 12.98 1.60 1.45
N ARG A 46 11.86 2.28 1.68
CA ARG A 46 10.53 1.91 1.15
C ARG A 46 10.52 1.85 -0.37
N ARG A 47 11.13 2.84 -1.05
CA ARG A 47 11.30 2.82 -2.51
C ARG A 47 12.09 1.60 -2.99
N SER A 48 13.20 1.27 -2.34
CA SER A 48 13.98 0.08 -2.70
C SER A 48 13.20 -1.22 -2.52
N ILE A 49 12.37 -1.32 -1.48
CA ILE A 49 11.50 -2.48 -1.24
C ILE A 49 10.44 -2.61 -2.34
N ARG A 50 9.76 -1.51 -2.70
CA ARG A 50 8.79 -1.51 -3.82
C ARG A 50 9.44 -1.93 -5.13
N HIS A 51 10.60 -1.36 -5.46
CA HIS A 51 11.34 -1.71 -6.66
C HIS A 51 11.73 -3.20 -6.68
N LEU A 52 12.11 -3.76 -5.53
CA LEU A 52 12.38 -5.19 -5.41
C LEU A 52 11.12 -6.05 -5.63
N ALA A 53 9.96 -5.62 -5.11
CA ALA A 53 8.69 -6.31 -5.29
C ALA A 53 8.26 -6.31 -6.76
N VAL A 54 8.28 -5.15 -7.42
CA VAL A 54 8.01 -5.01 -8.86
C VAL A 54 8.89 -5.94 -9.67
N ASN A 55 10.21 -5.92 -9.46
CA ASN A 55 11.14 -6.73 -10.24
C ASN A 55 11.01 -8.23 -10.02
N ARG A 56 10.49 -8.68 -8.86
CA ARG A 56 10.40 -10.11 -8.52
C ARG A 56 9.03 -10.70 -8.74
N LEU A 57 7.98 -9.92 -8.55
CA LEU A 57 6.59 -10.38 -8.48
C LEU A 57 5.68 -9.65 -9.46
N GLY A 58 6.08 -8.49 -9.96
CA GLY A 58 5.30 -7.71 -10.92
C GLY A 58 5.06 -8.49 -12.21
N CYS A 59 3.83 -8.43 -12.68
CA CYS A 59 3.40 -9.04 -13.93
C CYS A 59 2.29 -8.17 -14.52
N ASP A 60 2.58 -7.54 -15.66
CA ASP A 60 1.68 -6.58 -16.31
C ASP A 60 0.30 -7.20 -16.58
N GLY A 61 -0.77 -6.53 -16.15
CA GLY A 61 -2.14 -7.05 -16.25
C GLY A 61 -2.45 -8.25 -15.34
N ALA A 62 -1.61 -8.53 -14.33
CA ALA A 62 -1.85 -9.59 -13.34
C ALA A 62 -1.55 -9.15 -11.91
N ILE A 63 -0.36 -8.61 -11.65
CA ILE A 63 0.05 -8.09 -10.33
C ILE A 63 0.81 -6.79 -10.55
N GLU A 64 0.23 -5.70 -10.06
CA GLU A 64 0.75 -4.34 -10.22
C GLU A 64 0.98 -3.67 -8.87
N PHE A 65 1.95 -2.77 -8.81
CA PHE A 65 2.33 -2.06 -7.60
C PHE A 65 2.37 -0.57 -7.89
N ASP A 66 1.58 0.22 -7.17
CA ASP A 66 1.60 1.68 -7.31
C ASP A 66 2.90 2.28 -6.75
N ASP A 67 3.26 3.46 -7.25
CA ASP A 67 4.46 4.18 -6.85
C ASP A 67 4.47 4.60 -5.37
N ASP A 68 3.30 4.71 -4.75
CA ASP A 68 3.07 5.09 -3.37
C ASP A 68 2.47 3.96 -2.51
N CYS A 69 2.46 2.71 -3.02
CA CYS A 69 1.87 1.59 -2.33
C CYS A 69 2.45 1.38 -0.91
N ALA A 70 1.60 0.95 0.02
CA ALA A 70 1.99 0.77 1.41
C ALA A 70 3.06 -0.31 1.56
N VAL A 71 4.05 -0.05 2.43
CA VAL A 71 5.11 -1.00 2.79
C VAL A 71 5.14 -1.19 4.29
N SER A 72 5.04 -2.45 4.72
CA SER A 72 5.12 -2.85 6.13
C SER A 72 6.24 -3.89 6.32
N GLU A 73 7.36 -3.46 6.88
CA GLU A 73 8.49 -4.35 7.17
C GLU A 73 8.19 -5.26 8.37
N SER A 74 8.56 -6.53 8.23
CA SER A 74 8.45 -7.55 9.28
C SER A 74 9.79 -7.78 9.97
N SER A 75 9.75 -8.21 11.23
CA SER A 75 10.94 -8.66 11.96
C SER A 75 11.54 -9.96 11.38
N ALA A 76 10.79 -10.69 10.56
CA ALA A 76 11.21 -11.94 9.92
C ALA A 76 12.02 -11.74 8.62
N ASN A 77 12.77 -10.64 8.50
CA ASN A 77 13.58 -10.31 7.31
C ASN A 77 12.78 -10.34 6.00
N GLY A 78 11.71 -9.54 5.97
CA GLY A 78 10.85 -9.39 4.79
C GLY A 78 9.94 -8.18 4.95
N ALA A 79 9.15 -7.90 3.93
CA ALA A 79 8.16 -6.83 3.97
C ALA A 79 6.90 -7.26 3.22
N TYR A 80 5.75 -6.78 3.72
CA TYR A 80 4.51 -6.77 2.98
C TYR A 80 4.45 -5.50 2.15
N VAL A 81 4.03 -5.64 0.90
CA VAL A 81 3.87 -4.55 -0.06
C VAL A 81 2.46 -4.65 -0.61
N GLU A 82 1.72 -3.54 -0.57
CA GLU A 82 0.40 -3.44 -1.17
C GLU A 82 0.50 -3.54 -2.69
N ALA A 83 -0.43 -4.30 -3.29
CA ALA A 83 -0.44 -4.58 -4.72
C ALA A 83 -1.88 -4.71 -5.21
N TRP A 84 -2.10 -4.37 -6.47
CA TRP A 84 -3.31 -4.70 -7.21
C TRP A 84 -3.14 -6.07 -7.85
N VAL A 85 -4.17 -6.90 -7.74
CA VAL A 85 -4.23 -8.18 -8.43
C VAL A 85 -5.38 -8.09 -9.43
N TRP A 86 -5.06 -8.27 -10.70
CA TRP A 86 -6.08 -8.33 -11.74
C TRP A 86 -6.79 -9.67 -11.68
N VAL A 87 -8.13 -9.63 -11.73
CA VAL A 87 -8.98 -10.80 -11.79
C VAL A 87 -9.79 -10.70 -13.07
N ASP A 88 -9.52 -11.60 -14.00
CA ASP A 88 -10.24 -11.67 -15.27
C ASP A 88 -11.67 -12.17 -15.04
N PHE A 89 -12.64 -11.44 -15.59
CA PHE A 89 -14.05 -11.78 -15.50
C PHE A 89 -14.60 -12.40 -16.77
N ASP A 90 -13.82 -12.49 -17.86
CA ASP A 90 -14.28 -13.06 -19.13
C ASP A 90 -14.86 -14.47 -18.94
N GLY A 91 -16.10 -14.66 -19.40
CA GLY A 91 -16.82 -15.93 -19.29
C GLY A 91 -17.27 -16.30 -17.87
N THR A 92 -17.17 -15.39 -16.90
CA THR A 92 -17.68 -15.57 -15.53
C THR A 92 -19.03 -14.89 -15.35
N SER A 93 -19.70 -15.11 -14.21
CA SER A 93 -20.94 -14.40 -13.87
C SER A 93 -20.76 -12.89 -13.60
N LEU A 94 -19.52 -12.41 -13.53
CA LEU A 94 -19.18 -11.00 -13.38
C LEU A 94 -18.80 -10.36 -14.73
N ASP A 95 -18.82 -11.14 -15.82
CA ASP A 95 -18.56 -10.65 -17.17
C ASP A 95 -19.67 -9.68 -17.62
N THR A 96 -19.30 -8.43 -17.86
CA THR A 96 -20.23 -7.37 -18.31
C THR A 96 -20.15 -7.10 -19.82
N SER A 97 -19.31 -7.86 -20.54
CA SER A 97 -19.18 -7.73 -22.00
C SER A 97 -20.49 -8.08 -22.71
N ALA A 98 -21.29 -9.00 -22.15
CA ALA A 98 -22.62 -9.36 -22.64
C ALA A 98 -23.69 -8.30 -22.32
N ASP A 99 -23.61 -7.63 -21.16
CA ASP A 99 -24.56 -6.57 -20.76
C ASP A 99 -24.44 -5.34 -21.67
N SER A 100 -23.24 -5.07 -22.17
CA SER A 100 -22.96 -3.99 -23.12
C SER A 100 -23.61 -4.22 -24.50
N ALA A 101 -23.95 -5.47 -24.85
CA ALA A 101 -24.59 -5.85 -26.10
C ALA A 101 -26.14 -5.84 -26.05
N MET A 102 -26.74 -5.73 -24.85
CA MET A 102 -28.19 -5.73 -24.63
C MET A 102 -28.83 -4.32 -24.63
N ALA A 103 -28.12 -3.29 -25.09
CA ALA A 103 -28.69 -1.96 -25.36
C ALA A 103 -29.19 -1.79 -26.81
N ILE A 104 -29.54 -2.89 -27.50
CA ILE A 104 -30.33 -2.84 -28.73
C ILE A 104 -31.79 -3.11 -28.38
N TRP A 105 -32.55 -2.01 -28.34
CA TRP A 105 -34.00 -1.94 -28.12
C TRP A 105 -34.77 -2.94 -29.01
N HIS A 106 -35.61 -3.81 -28.43
CA HIS A 106 -36.57 -4.64 -29.16
C HIS A 106 -38.00 -4.15 -28.82
N PRO A 107 -38.87 -3.79 -29.80
CA PRO A 107 -40.14 -3.10 -29.50
C PRO A 107 -41.24 -3.96 -28.82
N ASP A 108 -41.09 -5.28 -28.78
CA ASP A 108 -42.23 -6.20 -28.59
C ASP A 108 -42.09 -7.28 -27.51
N CYS A 109 -41.19 -7.17 -26.52
CA CYS A 109 -41.12 -8.18 -25.45
C CYS A 109 -41.13 -7.56 -24.05
N GLY A 110 -42.22 -7.83 -23.32
CA GLY A 110 -42.48 -7.38 -21.96
C GLY A 110 -41.50 -7.95 -20.94
N ALA A 111 -41.37 -7.22 -19.82
CA ALA A 111 -40.47 -7.50 -18.73
C ALA A 111 -40.51 -8.96 -18.24
N GLN A 112 -39.35 -9.62 -18.21
CA GLN A 112 -39.15 -10.87 -17.48
C GLN A 112 -38.24 -10.59 -16.29
N THR A 113 -38.79 -10.78 -15.09
CA THR A 113 -38.12 -10.54 -13.80
C THR A 113 -37.46 -11.82 -13.27
N ASP A 114 -36.17 -11.72 -12.96
CA ASP A 114 -35.35 -12.33 -11.87
C ASP A 114 -35.65 -13.68 -11.18
N GLN A 115 -36.61 -14.52 -11.60
CA GLN A 115 -36.97 -15.72 -10.84
C GLN A 115 -36.53 -17.09 -11.39
N ASP A 116 -35.83 -17.17 -12.52
CA ASP A 116 -35.54 -18.48 -13.16
C ASP A 116 -34.10 -18.99 -13.05
N ILE A 117 -33.19 -18.36 -12.28
CA ILE A 117 -31.78 -18.81 -12.18
C ILE A 117 -31.56 -19.90 -11.10
N VAL A 118 -32.55 -20.25 -10.27
CA VAL A 118 -32.36 -21.23 -9.18
C VAL A 118 -32.91 -22.62 -9.55
N ALA A 119 -32.34 -23.27 -10.57
CA ALA A 119 -32.45 -24.73 -10.73
C ALA A 119 -31.51 -25.25 -11.83
N GLY A 120 -30.24 -25.48 -11.51
CA GLY A 120 -29.31 -25.99 -12.53
C GLY A 120 -27.92 -26.37 -12.04
N LEU A 121 -27.87 -27.37 -11.16
CA LEU A 121 -26.75 -28.32 -10.99
C LEU A 121 -25.31 -27.80 -11.08
N TRP A 122 -24.72 -27.66 -9.91
CA TRP A 122 -23.31 -27.94 -9.64
C TRP A 122 -22.92 -29.33 -10.17
N THR A 123 -22.26 -29.42 -11.33
CA THR A 123 -21.35 -30.53 -11.65
C THR A 123 -20.44 -30.17 -12.83
N GLY A 124 -19.12 -30.14 -12.57
CA GLY A 124 -18.11 -30.52 -13.55
C GLY A 124 -17.69 -29.45 -14.58
N VAL A 125 -16.83 -28.51 -14.17
CA VAL A 125 -15.98 -27.79 -15.12
C VAL A 125 -14.62 -28.50 -15.16
N THR A 126 -14.35 -29.17 -16.28
CA THR A 126 -13.00 -29.60 -16.67
C THR A 126 -12.41 -28.50 -17.55
N TRP A 127 -11.25 -27.98 -17.17
CA TRP A 127 -10.53 -26.95 -17.93
C TRP A 127 -9.83 -27.57 -19.14
N PRO A 128 -10.04 -27.07 -20.37
CA PRO A 128 -9.17 -27.41 -21.48
C PRO A 128 -7.86 -26.62 -21.37
N LEU A 129 -6.78 -27.33 -21.07
CA LEU A 129 -5.41 -26.81 -21.16
C LEU A 129 -5.11 -26.39 -22.59
N ARG A 130 -5.10 -25.09 -22.87
CA ARG A 130 -4.49 -24.53 -24.08
C ARG A 130 -3.03 -24.22 -23.77
N GLU A 131 -2.16 -24.78 -24.60
CA GLU A 131 -0.71 -24.87 -24.44
C GLU A 131 -0.03 -23.54 -24.08
N SER A 132 0.56 -23.49 -22.88
CA SER A 132 1.66 -22.59 -22.57
C SER A 132 2.77 -23.35 -21.84
N LYS A 133 4.01 -22.95 -22.14
CA LYS A 133 5.28 -23.63 -21.83
C LYS A 133 5.52 -23.88 -20.32
N PRO A 134 6.39 -24.83 -19.95
CA PRO A 134 6.25 -25.59 -18.71
C PRO A 134 6.66 -24.79 -17.46
N TYR A 135 5.72 -24.63 -16.53
CA TYR A 135 6.02 -24.28 -15.14
C TYR A 135 6.72 -25.45 -14.44
N HIS A 136 7.99 -25.26 -14.08
CA HIS A 136 8.66 -26.16 -13.15
C HIS A 136 8.26 -25.84 -11.69
N ARG A 137 7.54 -26.80 -11.11
CA ARG A 137 7.53 -27.24 -9.70
C ARG A 137 7.10 -26.25 -8.59
N THR A 138 5.83 -26.42 -8.21
CA THR A 138 5.35 -26.83 -6.87
C THR A 138 5.86 -26.08 -5.63
N THR A 139 5.03 -25.20 -5.07
CA THR A 139 4.51 -25.31 -3.69
C THR A 139 3.29 -24.39 -3.51
N PRO A 140 2.17 -24.82 -2.90
CA PRO A 140 1.09 -23.92 -2.55
C PRO A 140 1.41 -23.26 -1.21
N LEU A 141 1.30 -21.94 -1.13
CA LEU A 141 1.19 -21.23 0.15
C LEU A 141 -0.06 -20.37 0.10
N PHE A 142 -1.19 -20.98 0.43
CA PHE A 142 -2.30 -20.23 1.01
C PHE A 142 -1.86 -19.77 2.40
N TYR A 143 -1.78 -18.46 2.62
CA TYR A 143 -1.86 -17.89 3.96
C TYR A 143 -2.55 -16.53 3.87
N GLY A 144 -3.76 -16.45 4.43
CA GLY A 144 -4.64 -15.30 4.28
C GLY A 144 -4.36 -14.17 5.27
N SER A 145 -4.91 -13.00 4.94
CA SER A 145 -5.41 -12.05 5.93
C SER A 145 -6.78 -11.56 5.48
N LEU A 146 -7.82 -12.18 6.04
CA LEU A 146 -9.20 -11.73 5.97
C LEU A 146 -9.38 -10.57 6.96
N ARG A 147 -9.78 -9.39 6.48
CA ARG A 147 -10.38 -8.34 7.33
C ARG A 147 -11.84 -8.18 6.93
N ILE A 148 -12.73 -8.73 7.76
CA ILE A 148 -14.16 -8.39 7.74
C ILE A 148 -14.31 -7.09 8.53
N GLY A 149 -14.67 -6.00 7.85
CA GLY A 149 -15.14 -4.78 8.50
C GLY A 149 -16.63 -4.90 8.79
N SER A 150 -17.00 -4.90 10.07
CA SER A 150 -18.38 -4.77 10.54
C SER A 150 -18.87 -3.35 10.24
N GLY A 151 -19.84 -3.23 9.33
CA GLY A 151 -20.68 -2.04 9.25
C GLY A 151 -21.66 -2.03 10.42
N VAL A 152 -21.87 -0.86 11.01
CA VAL A 152 -23.10 -0.52 11.74
C VAL A 152 -23.81 0.51 10.90
#